data_AF-A0A4Q2KCY2-F1
#
_entry.id   AF-A0A4Q2KCY2-F1
#
_cell.length_a   1.000
_cell.length_b   1.000
_cell.length_c   1.000
_cell.angle_alpha   90.00
_cell.angle_beta   90.00
_cell.angle_gamma   90.00
#
_symmetry.space_group_name_H-M   'P 1'
#
loop_
_entity.id
_entity.type
_entity.pdbx_description
1 polymer ?
#
loop_
_entity_poly.entity_id
_entity_poly.type
_entity_poly.pdbx_seq_one_letter_code
_entity_poly.pdbx_strand_id
1 'polypeptide(L)'
;MLDRRFVFLYNESMKDLRYLQLWDAYGPLLTEHQREICELYYICDLSLTEIAEQKGVSKQSVSDALSKSRAILDEYESKLHFNAINQESMLEISHMLTRTMRALEDFKAAHPDFSGDIDNILSLMTISGERVSTVTVESEAD
;
A
#
# COMPACT_ATOMS: atom_id res chain seq x y z
N MET A 1 -7.57 -2.61 27.89
CA MET A 1 -7.71 -1.15 27.73
C MET A 1 -6.41 -0.67 27.08
N LEU A 2 -6.42 -0.37 25.78
CA LEU A 2 -5.19 0.00 25.05
C LEU A 2 -4.71 1.38 25.52
N ASP A 3 -3.41 1.51 25.82
CA ASP A 3 -2.77 2.75 26.28
C ASP A 3 -2.93 3.87 25.24
N ARG A 4 -3.22 5.10 25.69
CA ARG A 4 -3.29 6.30 24.83
C ARG A 4 -2.00 6.54 24.06
N ARG A 5 -0.83 6.16 24.59
CA ARG A 5 0.43 6.18 23.80
C ARG A 5 0.42 5.18 22.66
N PHE A 6 -0.15 3.99 22.87
CA PHE A 6 -0.26 2.95 21.85
C PHE A 6 -1.21 3.38 20.72
N VAL A 7 -2.35 4.00 21.06
CA VAL A 7 -3.29 4.56 20.08
C VAL A 7 -2.70 5.77 19.34
N PHE A 8 -1.82 6.54 19.98
CA PHE A 8 -1.14 7.68 19.36
C PHE A 8 -0.09 7.20 18.34
N LEU A 9 0.81 6.28 18.74
CA LEU A 9 1.83 5.72 17.86
C LEU A 9 1.22 4.97 16.67
N TYR A 10 0.14 4.21 16.90
CA TYR A 10 -0.58 3.52 15.83
C TYR A 10 -1.24 4.50 14.85
N ASN A 11 -1.80 5.62 15.34
CA ASN A 11 -2.35 6.66 14.46
C ASN A 11 -1.27 7.43 13.71
N GLU A 12 -0.08 7.58 14.28
CA GLU A 12 1.06 8.23 13.62
C GLU A 12 1.60 7.35 12.49
N SER A 13 1.81 6.05 12.76
CA SER A 13 2.26 5.09 11.74
C SER A 13 1.23 4.90 10.61
N MET A 14 -0.07 4.90 10.94
CA MET A 14 -1.14 4.83 9.94
C MET A 14 -1.20 6.08 9.05
N LYS A 15 -0.89 7.26 9.60
CA LYS A 15 -0.81 8.51 8.82
C LYS A 15 0.39 8.49 7.89
N ASP A 16 1.53 8.00 8.35
CA ASP A 16 2.74 7.94 7.53
C ASP A 16 2.58 6.94 6.37
N LEU A 17 1.87 5.83 6.58
CA LEU A 17 1.53 4.89 5.50
C LEU A 17 0.69 5.53 4.39
N ARG A 18 -0.35 6.30 4.75
CA ARG A 18 -1.17 7.03 3.76
C ARG A 18 -0.30 7.98 2.93
N TYR A 19 0.57 8.75 3.57
CA TYR A 19 1.40 9.71 2.86
C TYR A 19 2.50 9.05 2.02
N LEU A 20 3.00 7.88 2.43
CA LEU A 20 3.87 7.06 1.59
C LEU A 20 3.16 6.63 0.30
N GLN A 21 1.90 6.17 0.39
CA GLN A 21 1.10 5.81 -0.79
C GLN A 21 0.85 7.02 -1.71
N LEU A 22 0.50 8.17 -1.13
CA LEU A 22 0.30 9.40 -1.91
C LEU A 22 1.61 9.89 -2.52
N TRP A 23 2.74 9.72 -1.84
CA TRP A 23 4.06 10.04 -2.37
C TRP A 23 4.43 9.09 -3.52
N ASP A 24 4.10 7.81 -3.46
CA ASP A 24 4.34 6.88 -4.57
C ASP A 24 3.52 7.30 -5.82
N ALA A 25 2.28 7.73 -5.62
CA ALA A 25 1.40 8.21 -6.69
C ALA A 25 1.81 9.58 -7.26
N TYR A 26 2.18 10.54 -6.41
CA TYR A 26 2.29 11.96 -6.78
C TYR A 26 3.65 12.59 -6.46
N GLY A 27 4.59 11.84 -5.88
CA GLY A 27 5.94 12.30 -5.54
C GLY A 27 6.69 12.97 -6.70
N PRO A 28 6.58 12.50 -7.95
CA PRO A 28 7.15 13.19 -9.12
C PRO A 28 6.57 14.59 -9.40
N LEU A 29 5.40 14.94 -8.84
CA LEU A 29 4.75 16.24 -8.99
C LEU A 29 5.14 17.25 -7.90
N LEU A 30 5.89 16.81 -6.90
CA LEU A 30 6.46 17.70 -5.88
C LEU A 30 7.69 18.41 -6.43
N THR A 31 8.05 19.54 -5.81
CA THR A 31 9.36 20.15 -6.08
C THR A 31 10.47 19.19 -5.65
N GLU A 32 11.64 19.28 -6.28
CA GLU A 32 12.77 18.39 -5.97
C GLU A 32 13.13 18.38 -4.47
N HIS A 33 13.14 19.56 -3.84
CA HIS A 33 13.39 19.69 -2.41
C HIS A 33 12.32 19.00 -1.55
N GLN A 34 11.04 19.16 -1.87
CA GLN A 34 9.94 18.52 -1.16
C GLN A 34 9.97 17.00 -1.33
N ARG A 35 10.20 16.53 -2.56
CA ARG A 35 10.30 15.11 -2.88
C ARG A 35 11.42 14.46 -2.09
N GLU A 36 12.60 15.08 -2.07
CA GLU A 36 13.77 14.57 -1.37
C GLU A 36 13.58 14.52 0.15
N ILE A 37 12.97 15.55 0.75
CA ILE A 37 12.61 15.51 2.17
C ILE A 37 11.61 14.39 2.48
N CYS A 38 10.60 14.20 1.62
CA CYS A 38 9.62 13.14 1.79
C CYS A 38 10.23 11.75 1.61
N GLU A 39 11.16 11.58 0.67
CA GLU A 39 11.87 10.32 0.44
C GLU A 39 12.73 9.92 1.66
N LEU A 40 13.53 10.86 2.19
CA LEU A 40 14.33 10.61 3.39
C LEU A 40 13.45 10.22 4.59
N TYR A 41 12.28 10.82 4.72
CA TYR A 41 11.37 10.55 5.82
C TYR A 41 10.57 9.24 5.64
N TYR A 42 9.89 9.07 4.51
CA TYR A 42 8.94 7.96 4.30
C TYR A 42 9.59 6.67 3.79
N ILE A 43 10.69 6.76 3.02
CA ILE A 43 11.34 5.59 2.42
C ILE A 43 12.57 5.19 3.21
N CYS A 44 13.41 6.16 3.56
CA CYS A 44 14.66 5.87 4.26
C CYS A 44 14.49 5.80 5.79
N ASP A 45 13.29 6.10 6.31
CA ASP A 45 12.95 6.06 7.74
C ASP A 45 13.85 6.97 8.62
N LEU A 46 14.33 8.08 8.05
CA LEU A 46 15.11 9.06 8.82
C LEU A 46 14.19 9.92 9.69
N SER A 47 14.63 10.17 10.92
CA SER A 47 13.99 11.14 11.80
C SER A 47 14.18 12.58 11.30
N LEU A 48 13.31 13.49 11.73
CA LEU A 48 13.41 14.91 11.38
C LEU A 48 14.76 15.54 11.78
N THR A 49 15.38 15.03 12.84
CA THR A 49 16.70 15.49 13.31
C THR A 49 17.80 15.03 12.36
N GLU A 50 17.80 13.76 11.96
CA GLU A 50 18.79 13.20 11.01
C GLU A 50 18.69 13.89 9.65
N ILE A 51 17.46 14.15 9.17
CA ILE A 51 17.25 14.90 7.92
C ILE A 51 17.79 16.33 8.06
N ALA A 52 17.53 17.00 9.17
CA ALA A 52 17.99 18.36 9.42
C ALA A 52 19.53 18.46 9.43
N GLU A 53 20.20 17.49 10.08
CA GLU A 53 21.66 17.38 10.10
C GLU A 53 22.22 17.12 8.70
N GLN A 54 21.66 16.16 7.97
CA GLN A 54 22.11 15.81 6.61
C GLN A 54 21.92 16.96 5.62
N LYS A 55 20.87 17.78 5.80
CA LYS A 55 20.53 18.90 4.92
C LYS A 55 21.13 20.24 5.37
N GLY A 56 21.72 20.31 6.56
CA GLY A 56 22.24 21.56 7.13
C GLY A 56 21.15 22.61 7.40
N VAL A 57 19.93 22.17 7.71
CA VAL A 57 18.76 23.03 7.99
C VAL A 57 18.24 22.81 9.41
N SER A 58 17.28 23.63 9.85
CA SER A 58 16.64 23.41 11.15
C SER A 58 15.63 22.25 11.09
N LYS A 59 15.45 21.53 12.21
CA LYS A 59 14.38 20.53 12.37
C LYS A 59 12.99 21.11 12.05
N GLN A 60 12.77 22.38 12.40
CA GLN A 60 11.51 23.08 12.09
C GLN A 60 11.31 23.22 10.58
N SER A 61 12.37 23.56 9.84
CA SER A 61 12.32 23.66 8.37
C SER A 61 11.96 22.33 7.71
N VAL A 62 12.47 21.20 8.22
CA VAL A 62 12.09 19.86 7.74
C VAL A 62 10.63 19.55 8.05
N SER A 63 10.19 19.82 9.28
CA SER A 63 8.80 19.63 9.70
C SER A 63 7.82 20.45 8.84
N ASP A 64 8.17 21.70 8.55
CA ASP A 64 7.36 22.60 7.73
C ASP A 64 7.32 22.14 6.27
N ALA A 65 8.45 21.66 5.74
CA ALA A 65 8.53 21.12 4.39
C ALA A 65 7.64 19.88 4.23
N LEU A 66 7.71 18.92 5.17
CA LEU A 66 6.83 17.74 5.19
C LEU A 66 5.36 18.15 5.27
N SER A 67 5.02 19.09 6.16
CA SER A 67 3.64 19.56 6.33
C SER A 67 3.08 20.17 5.04
N LYS A 68 3.89 20.97 4.33
CA LYS A 68 3.53 21.54 3.03
C LYS A 68 3.39 20.46 1.95
N SER A 69 4.31 19.50 1.90
CA SER A 69 4.22 18.38 0.95
C SER A 69 2.95 17.58 1.16
N ARG A 70 2.59 17.26 2.42
CA ARG A 70 1.34 16.57 2.76
C ARG A 70 0.11 17.31 2.24
N ALA A 71 0.06 18.64 2.41
CA ALA A 71 -1.05 19.45 1.91
C ALA A 71 -1.17 19.40 0.38
N ILE A 72 -0.04 19.42 -0.34
CA ILE A 72 -0.01 19.32 -1.80
C ILE A 72 -0.44 17.93 -2.28
N LEU A 73 0.05 16.87 -1.63
CA LEU A 73 -0.34 15.49 -1.93
C LEU A 73 -1.85 15.27 -1.70
N ASP A 74 -2.39 15.82 -0.63
CA ASP A 74 -3.83 15.78 -0.34
C ASP A 74 -4.64 16.58 -1.38
N GLU A 75 -4.13 17.72 -1.82
CA GLU A 75 -4.76 18.49 -2.90
C GLU A 75 -4.77 17.71 -4.22
N TYR A 76 -3.67 17.05 -4.58
CA TYR A 76 -3.64 16.19 -5.77
C TYR A 76 -4.62 15.03 -5.68
N GLU A 77 -4.66 14.32 -4.54
CA GLU A 77 -5.62 13.24 -4.36
C GLU A 77 -7.07 13.74 -4.40
N SER A 78 -7.35 14.92 -3.84
CA SER A 78 -8.69 15.51 -3.88
C SER A 78 -9.19 15.85 -5.28
N LYS A 79 -8.26 16.05 -6.23
CA LYS A 79 -8.58 16.43 -7.62
C LYS A 79 -8.52 15.24 -8.58
N LEU A 80 -7.58 14.32 -8.35
CA LEU A 80 -7.27 13.24 -9.27
C LEU A 80 -7.89 11.91 -8.83
N HIS A 81 -8.05 11.69 -7.52
CA HIS A 81 -8.56 10.44 -6.94
C HIS A 81 -7.81 9.18 -7.41
N PHE A 82 -6.58 9.32 -7.90
CA PHE A 82 -5.88 8.24 -8.58
C PHE A 82 -5.57 7.10 -7.62
N ASN A 83 -5.12 7.41 -6.40
CA ASN A 83 -4.84 6.38 -5.41
C ASN A 83 -6.12 5.67 -4.98
N ALA A 84 -7.22 6.40 -4.72
CA ALA A 84 -8.51 5.79 -4.37
C ALA A 84 -9.03 4.85 -5.48
N ILE A 85 -9.02 5.31 -6.74
CA ILE A 85 -9.47 4.51 -7.90
C ILE A 85 -8.61 3.25 -8.06
N ASN A 86 -7.29 3.37 -7.91
CA ASN A 86 -6.39 2.22 -7.99
C ASN A 86 -6.65 1.21 -6.86
N GLN A 87 -6.87 1.69 -5.63
CA GLN A 87 -7.17 0.82 -4.49
C GLN A 87 -8.48 0.05 -4.69
N GLU A 88 -9.53 0.74 -5.16
CA GLU A 88 -10.82 0.12 -5.49
C GLU A 88 -10.66 -0.92 -6.61
N SER A 89 -10.00 -0.55 -7.70
CA SER A 89 -9.76 -1.45 -8.85
C SER A 89 -8.96 -2.69 -8.44
N MET A 90 -7.94 -2.52 -7.58
CA MET A 90 -7.12 -3.63 -7.10
C MET A 90 -7.94 -4.61 -6.24
N LEU A 91 -8.84 -4.09 -5.39
CA LEU A 91 -9.73 -4.91 -4.58
C LEU A 91 -10.71 -5.70 -5.45
N GLU A 92 -11.31 -5.06 -6.46
CA GLU A 92 -12.19 -5.74 -7.41
C GLU A 92 -11.48 -6.86 -8.17
N ILE A 93 -10.28 -6.59 -8.68
CA ILE A 93 -9.44 -7.59 -9.36
C ILE A 93 -9.10 -8.75 -8.42
N SER A 94 -8.72 -8.46 -7.17
CA SER A 94 -8.40 -9.48 -6.17
C SER A 94 -9.58 -10.41 -5.88
N HIS A 95 -10.78 -9.84 -5.70
CA HIS A 95 -12.00 -10.62 -5.51
C HIS A 95 -12.34 -11.46 -6.75
N MET A 96 -12.22 -10.88 -7.95
CA MET A 96 -12.46 -11.58 -9.21
C MET A 96 -11.48 -12.77 -9.38
N LEU A 97 -10.20 -12.55 -9.13
CA LEU A 97 -9.17 -13.60 -9.20
C LEU A 97 -9.45 -14.72 -8.20
N THR A 98 -9.73 -14.37 -6.94
CA THR A 98 -10.06 -15.34 -5.89
C THR A 98 -11.26 -16.22 -6.27
N ARG A 99 -12.32 -15.60 -6.81
CA ARG A 99 -13.51 -16.33 -7.27
C ARG A 99 -13.21 -17.24 -8.46
N THR A 100 -12.43 -16.73 -9.41
CA THR A 100 -12.01 -17.49 -10.61
C THR A 100 -11.17 -18.70 -10.23
N MET A 101 -10.16 -18.50 -9.36
CA MET A 101 -9.30 -19.58 -8.87
C MET A 101 -10.11 -20.66 -8.16
N ARG A 102 -11.03 -20.27 -7.26
CA ARG A 102 -11.91 -21.23 -6.58
C ARG A 102 -12.76 -22.02 -7.57
N ALA A 103 -13.39 -21.35 -8.53
CA ALA A 103 -14.21 -22.02 -9.54
C ALA A 103 -13.40 -23.00 -10.41
N LEU A 104 -12.15 -22.66 -10.74
CA LEU A 104 -11.25 -23.54 -11.47
C LEU A 104 -10.85 -24.77 -10.67
N GLU A 105 -10.54 -24.61 -9.37
CA GLU A 105 -10.23 -25.73 -8.47
C GLU A 105 -11.44 -26.65 -8.28
N ASP A 106 -12.64 -26.09 -8.09
CA ASP A 106 -13.88 -26.85 -8.00
C ASP A 106 -14.16 -27.63 -9.31
N PHE A 107 -13.92 -27.00 -10.46
CA PHE A 107 -14.08 -27.63 -11.77
C PHE A 107 -13.06 -28.76 -12.00
N LYS A 108 -11.80 -28.54 -11.59
CA LYS A 108 -10.73 -29.56 -11.62
C LYS A 108 -11.09 -30.78 -10.77
N ALA A 109 -11.61 -30.56 -9.57
CA ALA A 109 -12.06 -31.63 -8.68
C ALA A 109 -13.21 -32.44 -9.30
N ALA A 110 -14.14 -31.78 -10.01
CA ALA A 110 -15.26 -32.42 -10.68
C ALA A 110 -14.87 -33.14 -11.99
N HIS A 111 -13.84 -32.67 -12.69
CA HIS A 111 -13.42 -33.22 -13.99
C HIS A 111 -11.89 -33.45 -14.05
N PRO A 112 -11.41 -34.57 -13.49
CA PRO A 112 -9.97 -34.87 -13.44
C PRO A 112 -9.27 -34.89 -14.79
N ASP A 113 -9.99 -35.21 -15.88
CA ASP A 113 -9.46 -35.28 -17.25
C ASP A 113 -8.91 -33.93 -17.75
N PHE A 114 -9.37 -32.80 -17.19
CA PHE A 114 -8.91 -31.45 -17.55
C PHE A 114 -7.86 -30.89 -16.57
N SER A 115 -7.39 -31.69 -15.60
CA SER A 115 -6.51 -31.20 -14.54
C SER A 115 -5.25 -30.50 -15.05
N GLY A 116 -4.63 -31.05 -16.10
CA GLY A 116 -3.41 -30.48 -16.68
C GLY A 116 -3.63 -29.10 -17.30
N ASP A 117 -4.72 -28.92 -18.03
CA ASP A 117 -5.07 -27.62 -18.64
C ASP A 117 -5.42 -26.58 -17.57
N ILE A 118 -6.10 -26.99 -16.50
CA ILE A 118 -6.44 -26.10 -15.38
C ILE A 118 -5.19 -25.70 -14.61
N ASP A 119 -4.26 -26.62 -14.35
CA ASP A 119 -2.98 -26.30 -13.71
C ASP A 119 -2.16 -25.31 -14.54
N ASN A 120 -2.16 -25.47 -15.86
CA ASN A 120 -1.56 -24.49 -16.77
C ASN A 120 -2.22 -23.11 -16.62
N ILE A 121 -3.56 -23.03 -16.62
CA ILE A 121 -4.29 -21.77 -16.47
C ILE A 121 -4.00 -21.12 -15.11
N LEU A 122 -4.03 -21.88 -14.02
CA LEU A 122 -3.74 -21.38 -12.67
C LEU A 122 -2.31 -20.84 -12.56
N SER A 123 -1.34 -21.46 -13.24
CA SER A 123 0.04 -20.98 -13.28
C SER A 123 0.18 -19.59 -13.92
N LEU A 124 -0.68 -19.24 -14.88
CA LEU A 124 -0.70 -17.92 -15.52
C LEU A 124 -1.29 -16.84 -14.60
N MET A 125 -2.07 -17.24 -13.59
CA MET A 125 -2.73 -16.32 -12.65
C MET A 125 -1.90 -16.05 -11.39
N THR A 126 -0.76 -16.74 -11.21
CA THR A 126 0.17 -16.48 -10.11
C THR A 126 1.29 -15.53 -10.55
N ILE A 127 1.44 -14.40 -9.86
CA ILE A 127 2.58 -13.50 -10.06
C ILE A 127 3.70 -13.94 -9.11
N SER A 128 4.85 -14.34 -9.67
CA SER A 128 6.11 -14.66 -8.97
C SER A 128 6.13 -15.86 -8.01
N GLY A 129 5.60 -17.02 -8.42
CA GLY A 129 6.02 -18.32 -7.86
C GLY A 129 5.65 -18.63 -6.40
N GLU A 130 5.03 -17.70 -5.67
CA GLU A 130 4.44 -17.96 -4.36
C GLU A 130 2.92 -17.98 -4.50
N ARG A 131 2.31 -19.09 -4.06
CA ARG A 131 0.86 -19.20 -3.93
C ARG A 131 0.41 -18.05 -3.03
N VAL A 132 -0.52 -17.22 -3.51
CA VAL A 132 -1.31 -16.34 -2.64
C VAL A 132 -2.02 -17.29 -1.67
N SER A 133 -1.45 -17.45 -0.48
CA SER A 133 -2.10 -18.13 0.62
C SER A 133 -3.40 -17.39 0.85
N THR A 134 -4.51 -18.05 0.49
CA THR A 134 -5.84 -17.63 0.84
C THR A 134 -5.83 -17.25 2.31
N VAL A 135 -6.13 -15.98 2.60
CA VAL A 135 -6.55 -15.58 3.94
C VAL A 135 -7.78 -16.42 4.24
N THR A 136 -7.56 -17.50 4.99
CA THR A 136 -8.61 -18.18 5.72
C THR A 136 -9.14 -17.14 6.69
N VAL A 137 -10.26 -16.52 6.32
CA VAL A 137 -11.17 -15.97 7.33
C VAL A 137 -11.58 -17.19 8.13
N GLU A 138 -10.95 -17.38 9.29
CA GLU A 138 -11.45 -18.28 10.32
C GLU A 138 -12.90 -17.84 10.56
N SER A 139 -13.84 -18.66 10.10
CA SER A 139 -15.20 -18.59 10.59
C SER A 139 -15.12 -18.96 12.07
N GLU A 140 -15.17 -17.96 12.94
CA GLU A 140 -15.63 -18.16 14.31
C GLU A 140 -17.02 -18.80 14.21
N ALA A 141 -17.08 -20.09 14.51
CA ALA A 141 -18.31 -20.81 14.74
C ALA A 141 -18.77 -20.53 16.17
N ASP A 142 -20.06 -20.22 16.29
CA ASP A 142 -20.85 -20.18 17.52
C ASP A 142 -20.67 -21.43 18.42
#